data_AF-A0A251MXV5-F1
#
_entry.id   AF-A0A251MXV5-F1
#
_cell.length_a   1.000
_cell.length_b   1.000
_cell.length_c   1.000
_cell.angle_alpha   90.00
_cell.angle_beta   90.00
_cell.angle_gamma   90.00
#
_symmetry.space_group_name_H-M   'P 1'
#
loop_
_entity.id
_entity.type
_entity.pdbx_description
1 polymer ?
#
loop_
_entity_poly.entity_id
_entity_poly.type
_entity_poly.pdbx_seq_one_letter_code
_entity_poly.pdbx_strand_id
1 'polypeptide(L)'
;MQSGKNTMSFRSIFDAGELKSELEKSGVKPSFMPYIWKQVIQNPDAQLDQIPSLPSAAYPLLTSKFKTLTSCVHSAMDSSDQLTTKLLIKLQNGALVEAVIMRYDTRLGKYNGKPRPGGMRSTLCVSSQVGCKMGCTFCATGSMGFKSNLTSGEIVEQLVHASRISPIRNVVFMGMGEPLNNYGALVEAIHVMTGPPFHLSPKKITVSTVVNLIPFNPIGDLSKFSTSNEEKVSSFQKILRGTYGIRTTVRKEMGQDISGACGQLVVNKSSIENTVLLTDIEDLQVR
;
A
#
# COMPACT_ATOMS: atom_id res chain seq x y z
N MET A 1 -36.20 8.89 -4.28
CA MET A 1 -35.29 8.62 -3.14
C MET A 1 -33.99 9.35 -3.41
N GLN A 2 -33.55 10.15 -2.45
CA GLN A 2 -32.49 11.16 -2.60
C GLN A 2 -31.17 10.53 -3.08
N SER A 3 -30.64 11.04 -4.20
CA SER A 3 -29.24 10.82 -4.56
C SER A 3 -28.37 11.40 -3.45
N GLY A 4 -27.57 10.55 -2.82
CA GLY A 4 -26.69 10.94 -1.72
C GLY A 4 -25.86 12.16 -2.11
N LYS A 5 -25.94 13.20 -1.27
CA LYS A 5 -25.01 14.33 -1.31
C LYS A 5 -23.61 13.76 -1.29
N ASN A 6 -22.84 14.03 -2.33
CA ASN A 6 -21.43 13.70 -2.42
C ASN A 6 -20.68 14.58 -1.40
N THR A 7 -20.71 14.19 -0.13
CA THR A 7 -19.91 14.83 0.91
C THR A 7 -18.45 14.64 0.53
N MET A 8 -17.76 15.74 0.19
CA MET A 8 -16.32 15.69 -0.08
C MET A 8 -15.63 15.03 1.12
N SER A 9 -15.05 13.86 0.89
CA SER A 9 -14.26 13.17 1.89
C SER A 9 -12.99 13.97 2.15
N PHE A 10 -12.80 14.45 3.39
CA PHE A 10 -11.55 15.09 3.79
C PHE A 10 -10.37 14.15 3.60
N ARG A 11 -9.20 14.71 3.29
CA ARG A 11 -7.93 14.00 3.21
C ARG A 11 -7.17 14.10 4.51
N SER A 12 -6.26 13.16 4.75
CA SER A 12 -5.36 13.23 5.89
C SER A 12 -4.31 14.29 5.63
N ILE A 13 -3.90 15.01 6.68
CA ILE A 13 -2.71 15.87 6.60
C ILE A 13 -1.44 15.06 6.27
N PHE A 14 -1.46 13.74 6.50
CA PHE A 14 -0.36 12.83 6.18
C PHE A 14 -0.41 12.28 4.75
N ASP A 15 -1.42 12.63 3.94
CA ASP A 15 -1.39 12.42 2.49
C ASP A 15 -0.41 13.43 1.85
N ALA A 16 0.89 13.19 2.02
CA ALA A 16 1.96 14.11 1.72
C ALA A 16 1.97 14.63 0.28
N GLY A 17 1.69 13.77 -0.71
CA GLY A 17 1.62 14.17 -2.12
C GLY A 17 0.51 15.20 -2.37
N GLU A 18 -0.66 14.95 -1.78
CA GLU A 18 -1.83 15.83 -1.92
C GLU A 18 -1.67 17.12 -1.12
N LEU A 19 -1.17 17.03 0.12
CA LEU A 19 -0.87 18.21 0.93
C LEU A 19 0.16 19.10 0.24
N LYS A 20 1.23 18.52 -0.30
CA LYS A 20 2.24 19.25 -1.06
C LYS A 20 1.62 19.99 -2.24
N SER A 21 0.83 19.28 -3.06
CA SER A 21 0.19 19.86 -4.25
C SER A 21 -0.72 21.04 -3.90
N GLU A 22 -1.53 20.92 -2.84
CA GLU A 22 -2.45 21.97 -2.42
C GLU A 22 -1.76 23.19 -1.79
N LEU A 23 -0.67 22.98 -1.04
CA LEU A 23 0.16 24.07 -0.55
C LEU A 23 0.80 24.84 -1.71
N GLU A 24 1.38 24.14 -2.69
CA GLU A 24 2.03 24.76 -3.86
C GLU A 24 1.03 25.59 -4.68
N LYS A 25 -0.18 25.05 -4.94
CA LYS A 25 -1.26 25.79 -5.63
C LYS A 25 -1.67 27.08 -4.92
N SER A 26 -1.54 27.10 -3.59
CA SER A 26 -1.90 28.25 -2.75
C SER A 26 -0.71 29.18 -2.46
N GLY A 27 0.43 28.97 -3.14
CA GLY A 27 1.64 29.78 -2.95
C GLY A 27 2.36 29.52 -1.62
N VAL A 28 2.02 28.45 -0.91
CA VAL A 28 2.63 28.07 0.37
C VAL A 28 3.76 27.06 0.13
N LYS A 29 4.93 27.31 0.72
CA LYS A 29 6.09 26.43 0.56
C LYS A 29 5.87 25.06 1.22
N PRO A 30 6.13 23.93 0.54
CA PRO A 30 6.04 22.59 1.15
C PRO A 30 6.94 22.35 2.36
N SER A 31 7.96 23.19 2.58
CA SER A 31 8.83 23.13 3.76
C SER A 31 8.08 23.32 5.09
N PHE A 32 6.83 23.80 5.07
CA PHE A 32 5.97 23.87 6.25
C PHE A 32 5.35 22.51 6.63
N MET A 33 5.31 21.52 5.72
CA MET A 33 4.66 20.22 5.99
C MET A 33 5.22 19.50 7.23
N PRO A 34 6.55 19.39 7.44
CA PRO A 34 7.07 18.73 8.64
C PRO A 34 6.71 19.47 9.92
N TYR A 35 6.57 20.80 9.87
CA TYR A 35 6.12 21.58 11.01
C TYR A 35 4.63 21.33 11.30
N ILE A 36 3.78 21.31 10.27
CA ILE A 36 2.36 20.94 10.39
C ILE A 36 2.22 19.55 11.02
N TRP A 37 2.92 18.54 10.49
CA TRP A 37 2.90 17.18 11.01
C TRP A 37 3.39 17.12 12.46
N LYS A 38 4.45 17.85 12.81
CA LYS A 38 4.95 17.93 14.18
C LYS A 38 3.87 18.49 15.12
N GLN A 39 3.18 19.56 14.72
CA GLN A 39 2.12 20.17 15.51
C GLN A 39 0.93 19.22 15.71
N VAL A 40 0.52 18.50 14.67
CA VAL A 40 -0.56 17.50 14.76
C VAL A 40 -0.18 16.31 15.64
N ILE A 41 1.08 15.86 15.61
CA ILE A 41 1.55 14.76 16.47
C ILE A 41 1.64 15.20 17.94
N GLN A 42 2.09 16.43 18.19
CA GLN A 42 2.21 16.98 19.55
C GLN A 42 0.86 17.39 20.15
N ASN A 43 -0.07 17.86 19.31
CA ASN A 43 -1.38 18.37 19.72
C ASN A 43 -2.48 17.67 18.91
N PRO A 44 -2.85 16.43 19.26
CA PRO A 44 -3.72 15.58 18.44
C PRO A 44 -5.14 16.10 18.28
N ASP A 45 -5.62 16.88 19.25
CA ASP A 45 -6.98 17.45 19.27
C ASP A 45 -7.01 18.90 18.75
N ALA A 46 -5.85 19.47 18.40
CA ALA A 46 -5.78 20.83 17.87
C ALA A 46 -6.42 20.91 16.48
N GLN A 47 -7.15 22.00 16.25
CA GLN A 47 -7.70 22.29 14.92
C GLN A 47 -6.58 22.79 13.99
N LEU A 48 -6.70 22.50 12.68
CA LEU A 48 -5.67 22.87 11.71
C LEU A 48 -5.52 24.39 11.54
N ASP A 49 -6.56 25.17 11.84
CA ASP A 49 -6.55 26.64 11.85
C ASP A 49 -5.82 27.26 13.04
N GLN A 50 -5.51 26.47 14.07
CA GLN A 50 -4.82 26.93 15.27
C GLN A 50 -3.30 26.70 15.20
N ILE A 51 -2.79 26.10 14.13
CA ILE A 51 -1.35 25.88 13.96
C ILE A 51 -0.68 27.25 13.81
N PRO A 52 0.20 27.66 14.75
CA PRO A 52 0.78 29.00 14.71
C PRO A 52 1.80 29.13 13.59
N SER A 53 2.10 30.36 13.19
CA SER A 53 3.22 30.68 12.29
C SER A 53 3.17 30.03 10.91
N LEU A 54 1.98 29.66 10.41
CA LEU A 54 1.78 29.31 9.00
C LEU A 54 1.45 30.57 8.19
N PRO A 55 1.81 30.61 6.89
CA PRO A 55 1.31 31.64 5.99
C PRO A 55 -0.22 31.67 5.98
N SER A 56 -0.84 32.85 5.96
CA SER A 56 -2.30 33.01 6.01
C SER A 56 -3.04 32.23 4.92
N ALA A 57 -2.43 32.10 3.74
CA ALA A 57 -2.96 31.31 2.61
C ALA A 57 -3.08 29.79 2.90
N ALA A 58 -2.38 29.27 3.92
CA ALA A 58 -2.46 27.86 4.29
C ALA A 58 -3.77 27.51 5.01
N TYR A 59 -4.35 28.41 5.79
CA TYR A 59 -5.50 28.05 6.64
C TYR A 59 -6.76 27.69 5.85
N PRO A 60 -7.17 28.43 4.80
CA PRO A 60 -8.39 28.09 4.04
C PRO A 60 -8.33 26.71 3.37
N LEU A 61 -7.18 26.31 2.82
CA LEU A 61 -7.03 24.99 2.20
C LEU A 61 -6.99 23.87 3.26
N LEU A 62 -6.33 24.11 4.40
CA LEU A 62 -6.21 23.13 5.47
C LEU A 62 -7.56 22.81 6.08
N THR A 63 -8.38 23.82 6.37
CA THR A 63 -9.71 23.63 6.97
C THR A 63 -10.75 23.10 6.00
N SER A 64 -10.63 23.39 4.70
CA SER A 64 -11.62 22.96 3.71
C SER A 64 -11.35 21.58 3.11
N LYS A 65 -10.08 21.13 3.06
CA LYS A 65 -9.69 19.89 2.34
C LYS A 65 -9.09 18.81 3.23
N PHE A 66 -8.55 19.17 4.39
CA PHE A 66 -7.77 18.25 5.23
C PHE A 66 -8.36 18.09 6.64
N LYS A 67 -7.99 16.98 7.28
CA LYS A 67 -8.16 16.73 8.71
C LYS A 67 -6.82 16.36 9.33
N THR A 68 -6.69 16.59 10.63
CA THR A 68 -5.54 16.12 11.41
C THR A 68 -5.37 14.62 11.27
N LEU A 69 -6.46 13.87 11.42
CA LEU A 69 -6.56 12.44 11.16
C LEU A 69 -7.91 12.14 10.51
N THR A 70 -7.92 11.21 9.55
CA THR A 70 -9.11 10.68 8.89
C THR A 70 -9.58 9.36 9.48
N SER A 71 -8.75 8.73 10.30
CA SER A 71 -9.04 7.51 11.04
C SER A 71 -9.03 7.75 12.55
N CYS A 72 -9.68 6.86 13.30
CA CYS A 72 -9.65 6.83 14.75
C CYS A 72 -9.46 5.40 15.29
N VAL A 73 -8.85 5.28 16.48
CA VAL A 73 -8.79 3.99 17.19
C VAL A 73 -10.19 3.67 17.71
N HIS A 74 -10.82 2.63 17.15
CA HIS A 74 -12.12 2.15 17.59
C HIS A 74 -12.02 1.31 18.87
N SER A 75 -11.00 0.47 18.97
CA SER A 75 -10.67 -0.27 20.18
C SER A 75 -9.20 -0.68 20.20
N ALA A 76 -8.69 -0.99 21.40
CA ALA A 76 -7.35 -1.53 21.62
C ALA A 76 -7.45 -2.75 22.55
N MET A 77 -6.63 -3.76 22.30
CA MET A 77 -6.60 -4.99 23.10
C MET A 77 -5.15 -5.42 23.33
N ASP A 78 -4.81 -5.66 24.59
CA ASP A 78 -3.49 -6.16 24.98
C ASP A 78 -3.47 -7.69 25.08
N SER A 79 -2.33 -8.29 24.75
CA SER A 79 -2.06 -9.70 25.00
C SER A 79 -1.92 -9.98 26.51
N SER A 80 -2.10 -11.23 26.90
CA SER A 80 -1.97 -11.65 28.31
C SER A 80 -0.60 -11.34 28.91
N ASP A 81 0.47 -11.42 28.11
CA ASP A 81 1.85 -11.09 28.50
C ASP A 81 2.16 -9.58 28.43
N GLN A 82 1.21 -8.74 28.01
CA GLN A 82 1.33 -7.28 27.86
C GLN A 82 2.41 -6.82 26.87
N LEU A 83 2.99 -7.75 26.09
CA LEU A 83 4.01 -7.42 25.09
C LEU A 83 3.39 -6.94 23.77
N THR A 84 2.14 -7.31 23.49
CA THR A 84 1.47 -7.01 22.23
C THR A 84 0.19 -6.21 22.45
N THR A 85 0.01 -5.13 21.70
CA THR A 85 -1.25 -4.37 21.65
C THR A 85 -1.79 -4.40 20.23
N LYS A 86 -3.00 -4.89 20.03
CA LYS A 86 -3.72 -4.81 18.76
C LYS A 86 -4.66 -3.63 18.76
N LEU A 87 -4.58 -2.79 17.73
CA LEU A 87 -5.44 -1.65 17.49
C LEU A 87 -6.42 -1.99 16.38
N LEU A 88 -7.71 -1.77 16.64
CA LEU A 88 -8.75 -1.74 15.62
C LEU A 88 -8.98 -0.28 15.23
N ILE A 89 -8.67 0.07 14.00
CA ILE A 89 -8.70 1.44 13.49
C ILE A 89 -9.86 1.57 12.51
N LYS A 90 -10.74 2.54 12.75
CA LYS A 90 -11.87 2.88 11.89
C LYS A 90 -11.47 4.00 10.93
N LEU A 91 -11.62 3.74 9.64
CA LEU A 91 -11.35 4.68 8.56
C LEU A 91 -12.55 5.60 8.32
N GLN A 92 -12.34 6.70 7.59
CA GLN A 92 -13.39 7.68 7.29
C GLN A 92 -14.58 7.07 6.53
N ASN A 93 -14.32 6.08 5.67
CA ASN A 93 -15.37 5.35 4.93
C ASN A 93 -16.10 4.30 5.78
N GLY A 94 -15.78 4.19 7.08
CA GLY A 94 -16.37 3.24 8.01
C GLY A 94 -15.74 1.84 7.99
N ALA A 95 -14.82 1.55 7.07
CA ALA A 95 -14.08 0.30 7.08
C ALA A 95 -13.15 0.21 8.30
N LEU A 96 -12.78 -1.01 8.65
CA LEU A 96 -11.90 -1.31 9.77
C LEU A 96 -10.61 -1.96 9.26
N VAL A 97 -9.48 -1.53 9.82
CA VAL A 97 -8.18 -2.17 9.65
C VAL A 97 -7.53 -2.39 11.00
N GLU A 98 -6.60 -3.34 11.06
CA GLU A 98 -5.85 -3.63 12.28
C GLU A 98 -4.40 -3.13 12.16
N ALA A 99 -3.84 -2.67 13.27
CA ALA A 99 -2.42 -2.45 13.44
C ALA A 99 -1.95 -3.10 14.74
N VAL A 100 -0.71 -3.59 14.80
CA VAL A 100 -0.22 -4.32 15.98
C VAL A 100 1.08 -3.73 16.47
N ILE A 101 1.13 -3.36 17.74
CA ILE A 101 2.35 -2.93 18.44
C ILE A 101 2.92 -4.16 19.14
N MET A 102 4.17 -4.49 18.86
CA MET A 102 4.87 -5.58 19.53
C MET A 102 6.12 -5.04 20.23
N ARG A 103 6.20 -5.28 21.54
CA ARG A 103 7.27 -4.82 22.42
C ARG A 103 8.17 -5.99 22.74
N TYR A 104 9.43 -5.89 22.34
CA TYR A 104 10.42 -6.93 22.58
C TYR A 104 11.66 -6.33 23.20
N ASP A 105 12.18 -6.98 24.23
CA ASP A 105 13.56 -6.74 24.64
C ASP A 105 14.48 -7.58 23.75
N THR A 106 15.21 -6.92 22.85
CA THR A 106 16.10 -7.64 21.94
C THR A 106 17.24 -8.36 22.65
N ARG A 107 17.50 -8.05 23.93
CA ARG A 107 18.50 -8.72 24.76
C ARG A 107 18.06 -10.10 25.22
N LEU A 108 16.75 -10.39 25.22
CA LEU A 108 16.18 -11.66 25.68
C LEU A 108 16.32 -12.80 24.64
N GLY A 109 17.44 -12.87 23.94
CA GLY A 109 17.73 -13.92 22.97
C GLY A 109 19.20 -13.99 22.57
N LYS A 110 19.60 -15.15 22.05
CA LYS A 110 20.95 -15.36 21.52
C LYS A 110 20.95 -15.29 19.99
N TYR A 111 22.01 -14.75 19.40
CA TYR A 111 22.33 -14.89 17.98
C TYR A 111 23.75 -15.44 17.89
N ASN A 112 23.91 -16.61 17.27
CA ASN A 112 25.17 -17.38 17.29
C ASN A 112 25.75 -17.56 18.71
N GLY A 113 24.89 -17.95 19.66
CA GLY A 113 25.29 -18.19 21.05
C GLY A 113 25.60 -16.94 21.89
N LYS A 114 25.66 -15.74 21.29
CA LYS A 114 25.92 -14.48 22.00
C LYS A 114 24.63 -13.73 22.30
N PRO A 115 24.52 -13.01 23.44
CA PRO A 115 23.42 -12.10 23.70
C PRO A 115 23.31 -11.09 22.55
N ARG A 116 22.08 -10.88 22.05
CA ARG A 116 21.87 -9.87 21.01
C ARG A 116 22.07 -8.47 21.61
N PRO A 117 22.86 -7.59 20.98
CA PRO A 117 22.97 -6.20 21.42
C PRO A 117 21.63 -5.48 21.23
N GLY A 118 21.39 -4.43 22.01
CA GLY A 118 20.20 -3.58 21.91
C GLY A 118 19.48 -3.40 23.23
N GLY A 119 18.16 -3.34 23.19
CA GLY A 119 17.31 -3.06 24.35
C GLY A 119 15.83 -3.20 23.99
N MET A 120 14.99 -2.56 24.79
CA MET A 120 13.55 -2.55 24.53
C MET A 120 13.24 -1.88 23.18
N ARG A 121 12.41 -2.54 22.38
CA ARG A 121 12.05 -2.11 21.03
C ARG A 121 10.57 -2.34 20.80
N SER A 122 9.87 -1.30 20.35
CA SER A 122 8.50 -1.39 19.86
C SER A 122 8.49 -1.41 18.33
N THR A 123 7.91 -2.47 17.77
CA THR A 123 7.69 -2.67 16.33
C THR A 123 6.22 -2.53 16.02
N LEU A 124 5.89 -1.70 15.04
CA LEU A 124 4.53 -1.54 14.54
C LEU A 124 4.33 -2.38 13.27
N CYS A 125 3.37 -3.28 13.31
CA CYS A 125 2.84 -3.96 12.14
C CYS A 125 1.70 -3.12 11.55
N VAL A 126 1.87 -2.63 10.33
CA VAL A 126 0.90 -1.77 9.63
C VAL A 126 0.18 -2.50 8.50
N SER A 127 -1.08 -2.14 8.30
CA SER A 127 -1.91 -2.50 7.16
C SER A 127 -1.69 -1.53 6.00
N SER A 128 -1.86 -2.02 4.77
CA SER A 128 -1.76 -1.27 3.51
C SER A 128 -3.03 -1.30 2.67
N GLN A 129 -3.97 -2.20 2.99
CA GLN A 129 -5.26 -2.34 2.30
C GLN A 129 -6.36 -2.73 3.30
N VAL A 130 -7.62 -2.50 2.93
CA VAL A 130 -8.76 -3.15 3.56
C VAL A 130 -8.97 -4.50 2.89
N GLY A 131 -8.61 -5.57 3.59
CA GLY A 131 -8.54 -6.91 3.01
C GLY A 131 -7.26 -7.12 2.21
N CYS A 132 -7.20 -8.14 1.33
CA CYS A 132 -6.01 -8.41 0.52
C CYS A 132 -6.37 -9.09 -0.81
N LYS A 133 -5.78 -8.61 -1.91
CA LYS A 133 -6.04 -9.13 -3.27
C LYS A 133 -5.37 -10.48 -3.56
N MET A 134 -4.37 -10.86 -2.76
CA MET A 134 -3.55 -12.04 -3.04
C MET A 134 -4.23 -13.38 -2.75
N GLY A 135 -5.35 -13.40 -2.01
CA GLY A 135 -6.14 -14.61 -1.79
C GLY A 135 -5.36 -15.77 -1.16
N CYS A 136 -4.35 -15.48 -0.33
CA CYS A 136 -3.55 -16.52 0.33
C CYS A 136 -4.44 -17.38 1.24
N THR A 137 -4.57 -18.67 0.95
CA THR A 137 -5.50 -19.62 1.61
C THR A 137 -5.26 -19.82 3.10
N PHE A 138 -4.03 -19.58 3.59
CA PHE A 138 -3.72 -19.64 5.02
C PHE A 138 -3.95 -18.31 5.75
N CYS A 139 -4.23 -17.23 5.03
CA CYS A 139 -4.29 -15.88 5.57
C CYS A 139 -5.76 -15.48 5.77
N ALA A 140 -6.11 -15.09 7.00
CA ALA A 140 -7.46 -14.58 7.31
C ALA A 140 -7.82 -13.38 6.42
N THR A 141 -6.90 -12.42 6.28
CA THR A 141 -7.08 -11.25 5.40
C THR A 141 -7.24 -11.63 3.93
N GLY A 142 -6.56 -12.69 3.46
CA GLY A 142 -6.73 -13.21 2.11
C GLY A 142 -8.13 -13.79 1.87
N SER A 143 -8.71 -14.42 2.90
CA SER A 143 -10.05 -15.01 2.85
C SER A 143 -11.17 -13.95 2.88
N MET A 144 -10.90 -12.76 3.41
CA MET A 144 -11.84 -11.62 3.42
C MET A 144 -12.02 -10.98 2.03
N GLY A 145 -11.15 -11.32 1.06
CA GLY A 145 -11.09 -10.64 -0.22
C GLY A 145 -10.53 -9.22 -0.13
N PHE A 146 -10.41 -8.56 -1.28
CA PHE A 146 -9.97 -7.17 -1.37
C PHE A 146 -11.17 -6.22 -1.41
N LYS A 147 -11.11 -5.12 -0.64
CA LYS A 147 -12.11 -4.05 -0.69
C LYS A 147 -11.55 -2.76 -1.28
N SER A 148 -10.49 -2.23 -0.68
CA SER A 148 -9.86 -0.98 -1.13
C SER A 148 -8.40 -0.90 -0.69
N ASN A 149 -7.63 -0.06 -1.40
CA ASN A 149 -6.33 0.40 -0.91
C ASN A 149 -6.52 1.44 0.20
N LEU A 150 -5.53 1.54 1.08
CA LEU A 150 -5.41 2.67 2.00
C LEU A 150 -4.70 3.83 1.32
N THR A 151 -5.01 5.07 1.72
CA THR A 151 -4.19 6.23 1.32
C THR A 151 -2.85 6.23 2.06
N SER A 152 -1.89 7.04 1.59
CA SER A 152 -0.61 7.21 2.29
C SER A 152 -0.82 7.75 3.71
N GLY A 153 -1.76 8.69 3.85
CA GLY A 153 -2.22 9.21 5.13
C GLY A 153 -2.75 8.10 6.03
N GLU A 154 -3.73 7.31 5.60
CA GLU A 154 -4.28 6.19 6.40
C GLU A 154 -3.22 5.17 6.84
N ILE A 155 -2.16 4.96 6.07
CA ILE A 155 -1.01 4.14 6.47
C ILE A 155 -0.18 4.83 7.56
N VAL A 156 0.16 6.11 7.38
CA VAL A 156 0.93 6.89 8.37
C VAL A 156 0.16 7.10 9.66
N GLU A 157 -1.15 7.27 9.60
CA GLU A 157 -2.00 7.46 10.77
C GLU A 157 -1.93 6.26 11.73
N GLN A 158 -1.71 5.04 11.23
CA GLN A 158 -1.45 3.88 12.10
C GLN A 158 -0.19 4.08 12.95
N LEU A 159 0.85 4.71 12.41
CA LEU A 159 2.06 5.09 13.17
C LEU A 159 1.76 6.19 14.18
N VAL A 160 0.95 7.18 13.82
CA VAL A 160 0.54 8.26 14.73
C VAL A 160 -0.25 7.69 15.91
N HIS A 161 -1.26 6.86 15.65
CA HIS A 161 -2.06 6.19 16.68
C HIS A 161 -1.19 5.31 17.58
N ALA A 162 -0.32 4.49 17.01
CA ALA A 162 0.57 3.62 17.76
C ALA A 162 1.60 4.39 18.60
N SER A 163 2.12 5.51 18.10
CA SER A 163 3.10 6.34 18.80
C SER A 163 2.54 7.02 20.06
N ARG A 164 1.21 7.14 20.18
CA ARG A 164 0.53 7.58 21.41
C ARG A 164 0.56 6.53 22.52
N ILE A 165 0.78 5.26 22.17
CA ILE A 165 0.76 4.12 23.09
C ILE A 165 2.17 3.65 23.42
N SER A 166 3.09 3.70 22.46
CA SER A 166 4.48 3.23 22.64
C SER A 166 5.45 3.96 21.71
N PRO A 167 6.71 4.21 22.13
CA PRO A 167 7.71 4.80 21.23
C PRO A 167 8.09 3.82 20.11
N ILE A 168 7.48 3.99 18.93
CA ILE A 168 7.71 3.13 17.78
C ILE A 168 9.08 3.42 17.15
N ARG A 169 9.89 2.37 16.98
CA ARG A 169 11.24 2.46 16.40
C ARG A 169 11.42 1.60 15.15
N ASN A 170 10.45 0.73 14.88
CA ASN A 170 10.45 -0.23 13.77
C ASN A 170 9.05 -0.31 13.18
N VAL A 171 8.96 -0.42 11.86
CA VAL A 171 7.70 -0.62 11.14
C VAL A 171 7.84 -1.84 10.24
N VAL A 172 6.82 -2.69 10.19
CA VAL A 172 6.74 -3.81 9.27
C VAL A 172 5.41 -3.76 8.53
N PHE A 173 5.45 -3.85 7.21
CA PHE A 173 4.25 -3.98 6.38
C PHE A 173 3.89 -5.47 6.29
N MET A 174 3.28 -5.96 7.36
CA MET A 174 2.84 -7.35 7.53
C MET A 174 1.41 -7.44 8.10
N GLY A 175 0.68 -6.32 8.11
CA GLY A 175 -0.72 -6.26 8.54
C GLY A 175 -1.65 -6.73 7.42
N MET A 176 -2.76 -6.03 7.26
CA MET A 176 -3.72 -6.32 6.20
C MET A 176 -3.25 -5.78 4.84
N GLY A 177 -3.31 -6.60 3.80
CA GLY A 177 -3.03 -6.21 2.41
C GLY A 177 -1.66 -6.63 1.89
N GLU A 178 -1.52 -6.63 0.56
CA GLU A 178 -0.23 -6.77 -0.12
C GLU A 178 0.35 -5.38 -0.40
N PRO A 179 1.43 -4.97 0.29
CA PRO A 179 1.96 -3.61 0.19
C PRO A 179 2.33 -3.19 -1.23
N LEU A 180 2.91 -4.09 -2.03
CA LEU A 180 3.30 -3.76 -3.41
C LEU A 180 2.11 -3.61 -4.36
N ASN A 181 0.91 -4.12 -4.00
CA ASN A 181 -0.33 -3.79 -4.71
C ASN A 181 -0.93 -2.43 -4.31
N ASN A 182 -0.28 -1.72 -3.39
CA ASN A 182 -0.58 -0.33 -3.05
C ASN A 182 0.70 0.54 -3.12
N TYR A 183 1.48 0.37 -4.18
CA TYR A 183 2.84 0.89 -4.31
C TYR A 183 2.97 2.41 -4.09
N GLY A 184 2.10 3.22 -4.72
CA GLY A 184 2.18 4.68 -4.62
C GLY A 184 2.02 5.17 -3.17
N ALA A 185 0.94 4.74 -2.50
CA ALA A 185 0.69 5.09 -1.11
C ALA A 185 1.75 4.53 -0.16
N LEU A 186 2.22 3.29 -0.41
CA LEU A 186 3.30 2.66 0.35
C LEU A 186 4.58 3.51 0.31
N VAL A 187 5.06 3.85 -0.88
CA VAL A 187 6.30 4.61 -1.06
C VAL A 187 6.17 5.98 -0.41
N GLU A 188 5.06 6.67 -0.61
CA GLU A 188 4.80 7.96 0.01
C GLU A 188 4.79 7.88 1.55
N ALA A 189 4.10 6.88 2.12
CA ALA A 189 4.09 6.66 3.56
C ALA A 189 5.50 6.40 4.12
N ILE A 190 6.32 5.60 3.43
CA ILE A 190 7.72 5.36 3.83
C ILE A 190 8.53 6.65 3.81
N HIS A 191 8.36 7.52 2.81
CA HIS A 191 9.03 8.83 2.78
C HIS A 191 8.62 9.70 3.97
N VAL A 192 7.34 9.73 4.33
CA VAL A 192 6.85 10.46 5.51
C VAL A 192 7.45 9.89 6.80
N MET A 193 7.41 8.56 6.98
CA MET A 193 7.92 7.86 8.16
C MET A 193 9.43 8.04 8.35
N THR A 194 10.20 8.15 7.27
CA THR A 194 11.66 8.32 7.30
C THR A 194 12.08 9.78 7.40
N GLY A 195 11.24 10.69 6.93
CA GLY A 195 11.44 12.13 7.03
C GLY A 195 11.07 12.72 8.39
N PRO A 196 11.25 14.04 8.57
CA PRO A 196 10.75 14.73 9.74
C PRO A 196 9.21 14.75 9.72
N PRO A 197 8.54 14.56 10.86
CA PRO A 197 9.11 14.55 12.21
C PRO A 197 9.45 13.16 12.77
N PHE A 198 9.18 12.08 12.03
CA PHE A 198 9.28 10.71 12.54
C PHE A 198 10.71 10.17 12.59
N HIS A 199 11.54 10.50 11.59
CA HIS A 199 12.96 10.13 11.51
C HIS A 199 13.23 8.62 11.73
N LEU A 200 12.34 7.74 11.23
CA LEU A 200 12.63 6.32 11.24
C LEU A 200 13.78 6.02 10.26
N SER A 201 14.75 5.22 10.70
CA SER A 201 15.79 4.76 9.79
C SER A 201 15.17 3.85 8.74
N PRO A 202 15.49 3.99 7.44
CA PRO A 202 15.01 3.08 6.40
C PRO A 202 15.32 1.60 6.72
N LYS A 203 16.45 1.31 7.38
CA LYS A 203 16.83 -0.05 7.83
C LYS A 203 15.91 -0.63 8.91
N LYS A 204 14.98 0.16 9.45
CA LYS A 204 14.02 -0.23 10.49
C LYS A 204 12.61 -0.39 9.93
N ILE A 205 12.43 -0.20 8.62
CA ILE A 205 11.17 -0.43 7.91
C ILE A 205 11.34 -1.68 7.04
N THR A 206 10.50 -2.70 7.27
CA THR A 206 10.49 -3.92 6.46
C THR A 206 9.20 -3.97 5.65
N VAL A 207 9.32 -4.15 4.33
CA VAL A 207 8.18 -4.40 3.44
C VAL A 207 8.13 -5.88 3.12
N SER A 208 7.10 -6.60 3.57
CA SER A 208 6.85 -7.98 3.17
C SER A 208 6.04 -8.01 1.88
N THR A 209 6.32 -8.96 0.99
CA THR A 209 5.64 -9.06 -0.30
C THR A 209 5.59 -10.50 -0.82
N VAL A 210 4.76 -10.72 -1.83
CA VAL A 210 4.65 -11.96 -2.60
C VAL A 210 5.19 -11.75 -4.01
N VAL A 211 6.05 -12.67 -4.45
CA VAL A 211 6.55 -12.70 -5.83
C VAL A 211 5.71 -13.65 -6.68
N ASN A 212 5.25 -13.22 -7.85
CA ASN A 212 4.63 -14.10 -8.83
C ASN A 212 5.54 -14.24 -10.06
N LEU A 213 6.15 -15.41 -10.23
CA LEU A 213 6.96 -15.72 -11.39
C LEU A 213 6.04 -15.97 -12.59
N ILE A 214 6.26 -15.22 -13.66
CA ILE A 214 5.57 -15.41 -14.94
C ILE A 214 6.64 -15.88 -15.92
N PRO A 215 6.66 -17.17 -16.29
CA PRO A 215 7.51 -17.63 -17.39
C PRO A 215 7.22 -16.79 -18.65
N PHE A 216 8.27 -16.46 -19.39
CA PHE A 216 8.16 -15.56 -20.53
C PHE A 216 7.30 -16.20 -21.63
N ASN A 217 6.28 -15.49 -22.12
CA ASN A 217 5.49 -15.91 -23.28
C ASN A 217 6.12 -15.32 -24.56
N PRO A 218 6.79 -16.12 -25.41
CA PRO A 218 7.38 -15.64 -26.66
C PRO A 218 6.34 -15.01 -27.60
N ILE A 219 6.77 -13.99 -28.35
CA ILE A 219 5.95 -13.21 -29.28
C ILE A 219 6.46 -13.44 -30.71
N GLY A 220 6.35 -14.68 -31.19
CA GLY A 220 6.87 -15.11 -32.49
C GLY A 220 8.36 -14.75 -32.71
N ASP A 221 8.75 -14.54 -33.96
CA ASP A 221 10.13 -14.25 -34.37
C ASP A 221 10.64 -12.87 -33.90
N LEU A 222 9.77 -12.03 -33.33
CA LEU A 222 10.13 -10.69 -32.85
C LEU A 222 10.89 -10.73 -31.52
N SER A 223 10.84 -11.84 -30.78
CA SER A 223 11.48 -11.93 -29.46
C SER A 223 12.84 -12.60 -29.52
N LYS A 224 13.88 -11.93 -28.99
CA LYS A 224 15.22 -12.50 -28.76
C LYS A 224 15.30 -13.39 -27.51
N PHE A 225 14.18 -13.55 -26.80
CA PHE A 225 14.09 -14.26 -25.53
C PHE A 225 13.26 -15.53 -25.70
N SER A 226 13.56 -16.53 -24.89
CA SER A 226 12.81 -17.79 -24.84
C SER A 226 12.27 -18.03 -23.43
N THR A 227 11.22 -18.86 -23.35
CA THR A 227 10.64 -19.28 -22.07
C THR A 227 11.68 -20.03 -21.24
N SER A 228 11.80 -19.68 -19.96
CA SER A 228 12.64 -20.41 -19.01
C SER A 228 12.12 -21.83 -18.82
N ASN A 229 13.01 -22.83 -18.79
CA ASN A 229 12.62 -24.21 -18.49
C ASN A 229 12.03 -24.35 -17.08
N GLU A 230 11.16 -25.34 -16.87
CA GLU A 230 10.48 -25.57 -15.59
C GLU A 230 11.47 -25.78 -14.43
N GLU A 231 12.59 -26.47 -14.68
CA GLU A 231 13.62 -26.72 -13.69
C GLU A 231 14.28 -25.43 -13.17
N LYS A 232 14.59 -24.46 -14.05
CA LYS A 232 15.14 -23.16 -13.64
C LYS A 232 14.08 -22.35 -12.91
N VAL A 233 12.83 -22.35 -13.37
CA VAL A 233 11.72 -21.66 -12.68
C VAL A 233 11.54 -22.22 -11.27
N SER A 234 11.52 -23.55 -11.14
CA SER A 234 11.43 -24.26 -9.85
C SER A 234 12.65 -23.98 -8.95
N SER A 235 13.86 -24.00 -9.50
CA SER A 235 15.09 -23.70 -8.75
C SER A 235 15.11 -22.25 -8.25
N PHE A 236 14.73 -21.30 -9.09
CA PHE A 236 14.62 -19.89 -8.70
C PHE A 236 13.56 -19.68 -7.63
N GLN A 237 12.39 -20.33 -7.77
CA GLN A 237 11.35 -20.33 -6.74
C GLN A 237 11.84 -20.92 -5.41
N LYS A 238 12.62 -22.01 -5.44
CA LYS A 238 13.22 -22.62 -4.25
C LYS A 238 14.22 -21.68 -3.58
N ILE A 239 15.04 -20.96 -4.33
CA ILE A 239 15.96 -19.95 -3.78
C ILE A 239 15.18 -18.84 -3.08
N LEU A 240 14.17 -18.26 -3.75
CA LEU A 240 13.36 -17.19 -3.17
C LEU A 240 12.64 -17.63 -1.89
N ARG A 241 12.05 -18.83 -1.89
CA ARG A 241 11.34 -19.37 -0.71
C ARG A 241 12.30 -19.80 0.40
N GLY A 242 13.35 -20.56 0.07
CA GLY A 242 14.23 -21.21 1.03
C GLY A 242 15.32 -20.29 1.59
N THR A 243 15.97 -19.51 0.74
CA THR A 243 17.07 -18.63 1.15
C THR A 243 16.56 -17.29 1.67
N TYR A 244 15.57 -16.69 1.01
CA TYR A 244 15.09 -15.35 1.32
C TYR A 244 13.75 -15.29 2.06
N GLY A 245 13.06 -16.43 2.23
CA GLY A 245 11.77 -16.48 2.90
C GLY A 245 10.65 -15.74 2.15
N ILE A 246 10.83 -15.45 0.85
CA ILE A 246 9.88 -14.70 0.05
C ILE A 246 8.84 -15.66 -0.53
N ARG A 247 7.56 -15.46 -0.17
CA ARG A 247 6.46 -16.25 -0.75
C ARG A 247 6.46 -16.03 -2.25
N THR A 248 6.60 -17.12 -3.00
CA THR A 248 6.71 -17.06 -4.45
C THR A 248 5.73 -18.02 -5.12
N THR A 249 4.90 -17.56 -6.05
CA THR A 249 4.02 -18.38 -6.91
C THR A 249 4.56 -18.43 -8.34
N VAL A 250 4.12 -19.42 -9.13
CA VAL A 250 4.37 -19.48 -10.58
C VAL A 250 3.02 -19.39 -11.28
N ARG A 251 2.87 -18.44 -12.20
CA ARG A 251 1.66 -18.29 -13.00
C ARG A 251 1.67 -19.35 -14.09
N LYS A 252 0.61 -20.17 -14.15
CA LYS A 252 0.41 -21.12 -15.24
C LYS A 252 0.17 -20.35 -16.54
N GLU A 253 0.89 -20.72 -17.60
CA GLU A 253 0.67 -20.21 -18.95
C GLU A 253 -0.70 -20.68 -19.47
N MET A 254 -1.46 -19.78 -20.10
CA MET A 254 -2.79 -20.05 -20.65
C MET A 254 -2.96 -19.21 -21.92
N GLY A 255 -3.54 -19.80 -22.98
CA GLY A 255 -3.93 -19.10 -24.21
C GLY A 255 -2.77 -18.72 -25.14
N GLN A 256 -1.61 -19.36 -25.02
CA GLN A 256 -0.44 -19.05 -25.85
C GLN A 256 -0.63 -19.40 -27.33
N ASP A 257 -1.35 -20.48 -27.60
CA ASP A 257 -1.76 -20.99 -28.90
C ASP A 257 -2.58 -19.99 -29.72
N ILE A 258 -3.32 -19.11 -29.04
CA ILE A 258 -4.18 -18.09 -29.65
C ILE A 258 -3.62 -16.67 -29.50
N SER A 259 -2.33 -16.51 -29.18
CA SER A 259 -1.73 -15.20 -28.84
C SER A 259 -2.45 -14.46 -27.71
N GLY A 260 -3.09 -15.21 -26.81
CA GLY A 260 -3.87 -14.73 -25.67
C GLY A 260 -3.12 -14.77 -24.33
N ALA A 261 -1.87 -15.25 -24.30
CA ALA A 261 -1.08 -15.25 -23.08
C ALA A 261 -0.61 -13.84 -22.70
N CYS A 262 -0.17 -13.68 -21.45
CA CYS A 262 0.26 -12.39 -20.93
C CYS A 262 1.46 -11.85 -21.74
N GLY A 263 1.27 -10.70 -22.39
CA GLY A 263 2.29 -10.06 -23.25
C GLY A 263 2.14 -10.32 -24.75
N GLN A 264 1.19 -11.15 -25.18
CA GLN A 264 0.98 -11.48 -26.61
C GLN A 264 -0.16 -10.70 -27.30
N LEU A 265 -0.90 -9.86 -26.55
CA LEU A 265 -2.03 -9.10 -27.08
C LEU A 265 -1.56 -7.95 -27.98
N VAL A 266 -1.65 -8.16 -29.30
CA VAL A 266 -1.32 -7.17 -30.33
C VAL A 266 -2.53 -7.02 -31.26
N VAL A 267 -2.95 -5.78 -31.53
CA VAL A 267 -4.01 -5.51 -32.51
C VAL A 267 -3.43 -5.67 -33.91
N ASN A 268 -3.80 -6.73 -34.62
CA ASN A 268 -3.49 -6.88 -36.04
C ASN A 268 -4.43 -5.97 -36.85
N LYS A 269 -3.88 -4.96 -37.54
CA LYS A 269 -4.65 -4.11 -38.48
C LYS A 269 -5.06 -4.86 -39.76
N SER A 270 -4.37 -5.95 -40.11
CA SER A 270 -4.63 -6.76 -41.31
C SER A 270 -5.94 -7.55 -41.26
N SER A 271 -6.51 -7.80 -40.08
CA SER A 271 -7.81 -8.46 -39.92
C SER A 271 -9.01 -7.51 -40.10
N ILE A 272 -8.79 -6.20 -40.19
CA ILE A 272 -9.85 -5.21 -40.42
C ILE A 272 -10.10 -5.02 -41.93
N GLU A 273 -9.12 -5.25 -42.79
CA GLU A 273 -9.23 -5.03 -44.24
C GLU A 273 -9.88 -6.19 -45.02
N ASN A 274 -10.05 -7.37 -44.40
CA ASN A 274 -10.67 -8.55 -45.04
C ASN A 274 -12.10 -8.85 -44.59
N THR A 275 -12.78 -7.89 -43.93
CA THR A 275 -14.24 -7.98 -43.85
C THR A 275 -14.79 -7.56 -45.21
N VAL A 276 -14.77 -8.51 -46.14
CA VAL A 276 -15.55 -8.46 -47.38
C VAL A 276 -16.94 -8.01 -46.98
N LEU A 277 -17.36 -6.86 -47.52
CA LEU A 277 -18.74 -6.43 -47.60
C LEU A 277 -19.57 -7.66 -48.02
N LEU A 278 -20.27 -8.26 -47.05
CA LEU A 278 -21.44 -9.08 -47.37
C LEU A 278 -22.38 -8.13 -48.11
N THR A 279 -22.36 -8.24 -49.43
CA THR A 279 -23.37 -7.64 -50.28
C THR A 279 -24.69 -8.24 -49.83
N ASP A 280 -25.58 -7.36 -49.39
CA ASP A 280 -26.93 -7.71 -48.96
C ASP A 280 -27.65 -8.36 -50.14
N ILE A 281 -28.49 -9.36 -49.86
CA ILE A 281 -29.16 -10.17 -50.89
C ILE A 281 -30.19 -9.34 -51.69
N GLU A 282 -30.46 -8.10 -51.25
CA GLU A 282 -31.40 -7.16 -51.88
C GLU A 282 -30.81 -6.36 -53.05
N ASP A 283 -29.50 -6.43 -53.33
CA ASP A 283 -28.87 -5.73 -54.47
C ASP A 283 -28.92 -6.51 -55.80
N LEU A 284 -29.66 -7.63 -55.88
CA LEU A 284 -29.96 -8.31 -57.14
C LEU A 284 -31.15 -7.64 -57.85
N GLN A 285 -30.90 -6.48 -58.46
CA GLN A 285 -31.71 -6.00 -59.59
C GLN A 285 -30.82 -5.59 -60.76
N VAL A 286 -30.83 -6.42 -61.80
CA VAL A 286 -30.60 -5.96 -63.18
C VAL A 286 -31.75 -6.52 -64.02
N ARG A 287 -32.58 -5.58 -64.49
CA ARG A 287 -33.41 -5.57 -65.71
C ARG A 287 -34.09 -6.87 -66.16
#